data_AF-A0A6G2BK21-F1
#
_entry.id   AF-A0A6G2BK21-F1
#
_cell.length_a   1.000
_cell.length_b   1.000
_cell.length_c   1.000
_cell.angle_alpha   90.00
_cell.angle_beta   90.00
_cell.angle_gamma   90.00
#
_symmetry.space_group_name_H-M   'P 1'
#
loop_
_entity.id
_entity.type
_entity.pdbx_description
1 polymer ?
#
loop_
_entity_poly.entity_id
_entity_poly.type
_entity_poly.pdbx_seq_one_letter_code
_entity_poly.pdbx_strand_id
1 'polypeptide(L)'
;MLTHAPARTPRATTPAPGLDARLAAVDAGMTLRLERAALAVSCGAAHLAAPVLDLADVVTLPVELPAVLPSPDYRTPAAALLQRAARRLEAGGWCQGATVAEDGARCLYGAVHAEAATDPTGRAEDDALAVLLEAIRRRWPGVETIPEANDHRLPSGRAAVELLDDAAALADARGL
;
A
#
# COMPACT_ATOMS: atom_id res chain seq x y z
N MET A 1 61.67 57.98 -1.09
CA MET A 1 61.45 56.63 -1.62
C MET A 1 59.97 56.48 -1.92
N LEU A 2 59.59 56.40 -3.20
CA LEU A 2 58.20 56.24 -3.63
C LEU A 2 57.91 54.75 -3.83
N THR A 3 57.14 54.15 -2.94
CA THR A 3 56.72 52.76 -3.02
C THR A 3 55.50 52.65 -3.95
N HIS A 4 55.65 52.01 -5.11
CA HIS A 4 54.52 51.63 -5.97
C HIS A 4 53.84 50.39 -5.40
N ALA A 5 52.55 50.48 -5.09
CA ALA A 5 51.71 49.33 -4.76
C ALA A 5 51.30 48.61 -6.06
N PRO A 6 51.36 47.26 -6.12
CA PRO A 6 50.95 46.53 -7.32
C PRO A 6 49.43 46.58 -7.51
N ALA A 7 48.99 46.91 -8.73
CA ALA A 7 47.58 46.89 -9.11
C ALA A 7 47.05 45.45 -9.12
N ARG A 8 45.96 45.19 -8.39
CA ARG A 8 45.21 43.92 -8.45
C ARG A 8 44.52 43.81 -9.80
N THR A 9 44.87 42.78 -10.57
CA THR A 9 44.15 42.40 -11.78
C THR A 9 42.75 41.89 -11.41
N PRO A 10 41.68 42.34 -12.07
CA PRO A 10 40.34 41.83 -11.82
C PRO A 10 40.24 40.35 -12.24
N ARG A 11 39.71 39.51 -11.35
CA ARG A 11 39.45 38.10 -11.61
C ARG A 11 38.21 38.01 -12.52
N ALA A 12 38.39 37.53 -13.75
CA ALA A 12 37.28 37.23 -14.63
C ALA A 12 36.40 36.14 -14.00
N THR A 13 35.12 36.45 -13.77
CA THR A 13 34.11 35.46 -13.40
C THR A 13 33.62 34.77 -14.67
N THR A 14 33.85 33.46 -14.79
CA THR A 14 33.27 32.66 -15.87
C THR A 14 31.74 32.76 -15.77
N PRO A 15 31.04 33.15 -16.86
CA PRO A 15 29.59 33.21 -16.83
C PRO A 15 29.00 31.83 -16.53
N ALA A 16 27.99 31.79 -15.67
CA ALA A 16 27.29 30.56 -15.37
C ALA A 16 26.65 30.00 -16.66
N PRO A 17 26.67 28.67 -16.88
CA PRO A 17 26.03 28.08 -18.03
C PRO A 17 24.53 28.40 -18.02
N GLY A 18 24.01 28.78 -19.18
CA GLY A 18 22.57 28.97 -19.40
C GLY A 18 21.79 27.68 -19.16
N LEU A 19 20.47 27.79 -19.09
CA LEU A 19 19.57 26.66 -18.83
C LEU A 19 19.81 25.50 -19.80
N ASP A 20 19.93 25.77 -21.11
CA ASP A 20 20.13 24.75 -22.13
C ASP A 20 21.44 23.97 -21.93
N ALA A 21 22.52 24.66 -21.58
CA ALA A 21 23.80 24.03 -21.28
C ALA A 21 23.72 23.16 -20.01
N ARG A 22 22.92 23.56 -19.03
CA ARG A 22 22.67 22.75 -17.81
C ARG A 22 21.81 21.52 -18.13
N LEU A 23 20.77 21.65 -18.96
CA LEU A 23 19.92 20.53 -19.38
C LEU A 23 20.71 19.52 -20.22
N ALA A 24 21.52 19.98 -21.17
CA ALA A 24 22.38 19.10 -21.97
C ALA A 24 23.40 18.34 -21.10
N ALA A 25 23.95 18.98 -20.06
CA ALA A 25 24.85 18.31 -19.12
C ALA A 25 24.13 17.24 -18.28
N VAL A 26 22.89 17.49 -17.85
CA VAL A 26 22.08 16.51 -17.12
C VAL A 26 21.70 15.33 -18.02
N ASP A 27 21.28 15.59 -19.26
CA ASP A 27 20.90 14.57 -20.23
C ASP A 27 22.09 13.64 -20.57
N ALA A 28 23.26 14.22 -20.85
CA ALA A 28 24.49 13.45 -21.05
C ALA A 28 24.87 12.63 -19.81
N GLY A 29 24.73 13.21 -18.61
CA GLY A 29 24.97 12.50 -17.36
C GLY A 29 24.02 11.34 -17.13
N MET A 30 22.74 11.49 -17.46
CA MET A 30 21.74 10.43 -17.35
C MET A 30 21.95 9.33 -18.39
N THR A 31 22.28 9.69 -19.62
CA THR A 31 22.63 8.75 -20.69
C THR A 31 23.77 7.83 -20.25
N LEU A 32 24.87 8.40 -19.74
CA LEU A 32 26.00 7.63 -19.24
C LEU A 32 25.65 6.71 -18.05
N ARG A 33 24.76 7.16 -17.15
CA ARG A 33 24.29 6.34 -16.02
C ARG A 33 23.47 5.15 -16.50
N LEU A 34 22.60 5.35 -17.49
CA LEU A 34 21.79 4.30 -18.08
C LEU A 34 22.64 3.30 -18.87
N GLU A 35 23.59 3.76 -19.68
CA GLU A 35 24.55 2.90 -20.38
C GLU A 35 25.35 2.04 -19.41
N ARG A 36 25.84 2.64 -18.31
CA ARG A 36 26.57 1.91 -17.26
C ARG A 36 25.69 0.87 -16.56
N ALA A 37 24.43 1.21 -16.27
CA ALA A 37 23.48 0.28 -15.67
C ALA A 37 23.16 -0.90 -16.61
N ALA A 38 22.93 -0.62 -17.89
CA ALA A 38 22.70 -1.65 -18.90
C ALA A 38 23.89 -2.59 -19.04
N LEU A 39 25.12 -2.06 -19.02
CA LEU A 39 26.34 -2.86 -19.05
C LEU A 39 26.52 -3.70 -17.78
N ALA A 40 26.23 -3.13 -16.60
CA ALA A 40 26.28 -3.87 -15.33
C ALA A 40 25.26 -5.03 -15.30
N VAL A 41 24.05 -4.82 -15.82
CA VAL A 41 23.05 -5.88 -15.99
C VAL A 41 23.54 -6.93 -16.98
N SER A 42 24.08 -6.52 -18.13
CA SER A 42 24.55 -7.44 -19.17
C SER A 42 25.72 -8.32 -18.69
N CYS A 43 26.72 -7.72 -18.04
CA CYS A 43 27.84 -8.47 -17.45
C CYS A 43 27.38 -9.32 -16.26
N GLY A 44 26.49 -8.78 -15.41
CA GLY A 44 25.91 -9.49 -14.28
C GLY A 44 25.07 -10.68 -14.71
N ALA A 45 24.35 -10.60 -15.82
CA ALA A 45 23.54 -11.69 -16.34
C ALA A 45 24.30 -12.67 -17.24
N ALA A 46 25.52 -12.33 -17.68
CA ALA A 46 26.30 -13.16 -18.62
C ALA A 46 26.60 -14.59 -18.14
N HIS A 47 26.60 -14.82 -16.82
CA HIS A 47 26.81 -16.15 -16.23
C HIS A 47 25.50 -16.94 -16.00
N LEU A 48 24.35 -16.28 -16.16
CA LEU A 48 23.05 -16.93 -16.08
C LEU A 48 22.81 -17.58 -17.45
N ALA A 49 23.06 -18.89 -17.55
CA ALA A 49 22.62 -19.71 -18.68
C ALA A 49 21.10 -19.93 -18.68
N ALA A 50 20.34 -18.90 -18.32
CA ALA A 50 18.89 -18.92 -18.31
C ALA A 50 18.42 -18.54 -19.72
N PRO A 51 17.67 -19.39 -20.43
CA PRO A 51 16.96 -18.95 -21.61
C PRO A 51 16.07 -17.77 -21.22
N VAL A 52 16.00 -16.74 -22.07
CA VAL A 52 15.01 -15.67 -21.94
C VAL A 52 13.65 -16.37 -21.90
N LEU A 53 12.99 -16.29 -20.75
CA LEU A 53 11.68 -16.91 -20.55
C LEU A 53 10.71 -16.26 -21.53
N ASP A 54 10.34 -16.98 -22.59
CA ASP A 54 9.27 -16.55 -23.46
C ASP A 54 7.97 -16.63 -22.65
N LEU A 55 7.33 -15.49 -22.42
CA LEU A 55 6.05 -15.42 -21.70
C LEU A 55 4.96 -16.21 -22.42
N ALA A 56 5.09 -16.45 -23.73
CA ALA A 56 4.20 -17.34 -24.47
C ALA A 56 4.34 -18.81 -24.07
N ASP A 57 5.53 -19.24 -23.63
CA ASP A 57 5.80 -20.62 -23.20
C ASP A 57 5.35 -20.89 -21.74
N VAL A 58 5.00 -19.85 -20.99
CA VAL A 58 4.53 -19.94 -19.58
C VAL A 58 2.99 -20.09 -19.51
N VAL A 59 2.26 -19.75 -20.57
CA VAL A 59 0.80 -19.88 -20.62
C VAL A 59 0.41 -21.23 -21.21
N THR A 60 0.72 -22.33 -20.51
CA THR A 60 0.34 -23.69 -20.96
C THR A 60 -0.76 -24.35 -20.13
N LEU A 61 -1.43 -23.62 -19.24
CA LEU A 61 -2.68 -24.08 -18.63
C LEU A 61 -3.70 -22.96 -18.59
N PRO A 62 -5.00 -23.24 -18.83
CA PRO A 62 -6.03 -22.34 -18.36
C PRO A 62 -5.86 -22.24 -16.84
N VAL A 63 -5.46 -21.06 -16.37
CA VAL A 63 -5.58 -20.73 -14.96
C VAL A 63 -7.07 -20.76 -14.66
N GLU A 64 -7.54 -21.83 -14.02
CA GLU A 64 -8.77 -21.76 -13.26
C GLU A 64 -8.51 -20.75 -12.14
N LEU A 65 -8.71 -19.48 -12.45
CA LEU A 65 -8.88 -18.46 -11.42
C LEU A 65 -10.06 -18.97 -10.59
N PRO A 66 -9.95 -19.13 -9.26
CA PRO A 66 -11.12 -19.39 -8.45
C PRO A 66 -12.15 -18.33 -8.84
N ALA A 67 -13.35 -18.79 -9.21
CA ALA A 67 -14.41 -17.87 -9.58
C ALA A 67 -14.50 -16.82 -8.49
N VAL A 68 -14.29 -15.55 -8.85
CA VAL A 68 -14.61 -14.43 -7.97
C VAL A 68 -16.12 -14.51 -7.80
N LEU A 69 -16.56 -15.24 -6.78
CA LEU A 69 -17.95 -15.23 -6.39
C LEU A 69 -18.28 -13.76 -6.12
N PRO A 70 -19.38 -13.22 -6.67
CA PRO A 70 -19.82 -11.90 -6.27
C PRO A 70 -19.91 -11.91 -4.74
N SER A 71 -19.25 -10.95 -4.10
CA SER A 71 -19.31 -10.84 -2.64
C SER A 71 -20.78 -10.83 -2.23
N PRO A 72 -21.16 -11.59 -1.19
CA PRO A 72 -22.56 -11.72 -0.80
C PRO A 72 -23.18 -10.34 -0.55
N ASP A 73 -24.33 -10.10 -1.17
CA ASP A 73 -25.17 -8.94 -0.86
C ASP A 73 -25.87 -9.18 0.47
N TYR A 74 -25.17 -8.88 1.56
CA TYR A 74 -25.70 -9.01 2.91
C TYR A 74 -26.89 -8.07 3.11
N ARG A 75 -28.00 -8.63 3.59
CA ARG A 75 -29.23 -7.86 3.87
C ARG A 75 -29.31 -7.35 5.29
N THR A 76 -28.46 -7.86 6.18
CA THR A 76 -28.44 -7.46 7.58
C THR A 76 -27.48 -6.27 7.77
N PRO A 77 -27.86 -5.23 8.54
CA PRO A 77 -27.09 -3.99 8.63
C PRO A 77 -25.62 -4.15 9.04
N ALA A 78 -25.33 -4.94 10.08
CA ALA A 78 -23.96 -5.09 10.58
C ALA A 78 -23.09 -5.89 9.61
N ALA A 79 -23.63 -6.97 9.02
CA ALA A 79 -22.92 -7.73 7.99
C ALA A 79 -22.62 -6.87 6.76
N ALA A 80 -23.60 -6.09 6.29
CA ALA A 80 -23.41 -5.18 5.16
C ALA A 80 -22.36 -4.09 5.47
N LEU A 81 -22.32 -3.59 6.71
CA LEU A 81 -21.31 -2.62 7.15
C LEU A 81 -19.91 -3.23 7.16
N LEU A 82 -19.74 -4.42 7.75
CA LEU A 82 -18.46 -5.13 7.80
C LEU A 82 -17.93 -5.44 6.39
N GLN A 83 -18.81 -5.84 5.46
CA GLN A 83 -18.43 -6.06 4.06
C GLN A 83 -17.97 -4.78 3.36
N ARG A 84 -18.61 -3.64 3.60
CA ARG A 84 -18.15 -2.35 3.08
C ARG A 84 -16.80 -1.96 3.69
N ALA A 85 -16.60 -2.21 4.98
CA ALA A 85 -15.31 -1.97 5.63
C ALA A 85 -14.19 -2.84 5.03
N ALA A 86 -14.48 -4.12 4.73
CA ALA A 86 -13.55 -5.01 4.03
C ALA A 86 -13.13 -4.44 2.67
N ARG A 87 -14.12 -4.03 1.85
CA ARG A 87 -13.87 -3.39 0.55
C ARG A 87 -13.09 -2.08 0.67
N ARG A 88 -13.34 -1.30 1.74
CA ARG A 88 -12.60 -0.06 2.02
C ARG A 88 -11.13 -0.35 2.34
N LEU A 89 -10.83 -1.39 3.11
CA LEU A 89 -9.44 -1.81 3.35
C LEU A 89 -8.78 -2.37 2.10
N GLU A 90 -9.51 -3.13 1.29
CA GLU A 90 -9.01 -3.69 0.03
C GLU A 90 -8.59 -2.58 -0.95
N ALA A 91 -9.40 -1.52 -1.07
CA ALA A 91 -9.12 -0.41 -1.97
C ALA A 91 -8.17 0.65 -1.37
N GLY A 92 -8.29 0.93 -0.07
CA GLY A 92 -7.62 2.05 0.61
C GLY A 92 -6.39 1.67 1.41
N GLY A 93 -6.11 0.37 1.57
CA GLY A 93 -5.00 -0.12 2.37
C GLY A 93 -5.30 -0.21 3.86
N TRP A 94 -4.43 -0.94 4.54
CA TRP A 94 -4.53 -1.24 5.98
C TRP A 94 -3.30 -0.73 6.72
N CYS A 95 -3.50 -0.20 7.94
CA CYS A 95 -2.42 0.28 8.80
C CYS A 95 -2.52 -0.24 10.24
N GLN A 96 -1.38 -0.16 10.93
CA GLN A 96 -1.22 -0.44 12.36
C GLN A 96 -0.86 0.83 13.13
N GLY A 97 -1.18 0.87 14.42
CA GLY A 97 -0.78 1.94 15.34
C GLY A 97 -1.49 3.29 15.14
N ALA A 98 -2.40 3.39 14.17
CA ALA A 98 -3.20 4.58 13.89
C ALA A 98 -4.58 4.19 13.34
N THR A 99 -5.59 5.04 13.59
CA THR A 99 -6.93 4.88 13.00
C THR A 99 -6.92 5.13 11.49
N VAL A 100 -6.14 6.12 11.06
CA VAL A 100 -5.88 6.47 9.67
C VAL A 100 -4.39 6.86 9.57
N ALA A 101 -3.65 6.25 8.66
CA ALA A 101 -2.27 6.59 8.38
C ALA A 101 -2.15 7.82 7.46
N GLU A 102 -0.94 8.35 7.29
CA GLU A 102 -0.67 9.54 6.47
C GLU A 102 -1.02 9.34 4.99
N ASP A 103 -0.90 8.10 4.49
CA ASP A 103 -1.26 7.71 3.13
C ASP A 103 -2.77 7.41 2.96
N GLY A 104 -3.55 7.52 4.04
CA GLY A 104 -4.99 7.28 4.05
C GLY A 104 -5.40 5.85 4.38
N ALA A 105 -4.46 4.92 4.56
CA ALA A 105 -4.75 3.55 5.00
C ALA A 105 -5.41 3.55 6.38
N ARG A 106 -6.23 2.52 6.67
CA ARG A 106 -7.02 2.47 7.92
C ARG A 106 -6.79 1.20 8.72
N CYS A 107 -6.92 1.29 10.04
CA CYS A 107 -7.02 0.07 10.86
C CYS A 107 -8.43 -0.54 10.75
N LEU A 108 -8.62 -1.74 11.32
CA LEU A 108 -9.93 -2.41 11.38
C LEU A 108 -11.04 -1.48 11.91
N TYR A 109 -10.84 -0.88 13.09
CA TYR A 109 -11.80 0.05 13.69
C TYR A 109 -12.03 1.27 12.79
N GLY A 110 -10.96 1.85 12.25
CA GLY A 110 -11.03 3.03 11.39
C GLY A 110 -11.78 2.80 10.08
N ALA A 111 -11.76 1.57 9.55
CA ALA A 111 -12.54 1.18 8.38
C ALA A 111 -14.03 1.04 8.71
N VAL A 112 -14.36 0.32 9.80
CA VAL A 112 -15.74 0.14 10.30
C VAL A 112 -16.38 1.49 10.59
N HIS A 113 -15.72 2.32 11.41
CA HIS A 113 -16.22 3.63 11.81
C HIS A 113 -16.51 4.55 10.61
N ALA A 114 -15.63 4.50 9.61
CA ALA A 114 -15.75 5.39 8.47
C ALA A 114 -16.83 4.93 7.46
N GLU A 115 -17.27 3.67 7.51
CA GLU A 115 -18.45 3.16 6.79
C GLU A 115 -19.73 3.34 7.62
N ALA A 116 -19.63 3.26 8.95
CA ALA A 116 -20.73 3.51 9.88
C ALA A 116 -21.27 4.95 9.82
N ALA A 117 -20.42 5.93 9.51
CA ALA A 117 -20.83 7.33 9.33
C ALA A 117 -21.90 7.53 8.22
N THR A 118 -22.15 6.51 7.39
CA THR A 118 -23.22 6.51 6.38
C THR A 118 -24.56 5.97 6.90
N ASP A 119 -24.60 5.40 8.10
CA ASP A 119 -25.81 4.94 8.79
C ASP A 119 -26.30 6.00 9.79
N PRO A 120 -27.51 6.58 9.59
CA PRO A 120 -28.05 7.62 10.47
C PRO A 120 -28.43 7.13 11.89
N THR A 121 -28.49 5.82 12.13
CA THR A 121 -28.90 5.27 13.44
C THR A 121 -27.75 4.89 14.37
N GLY A 122 -26.54 4.68 13.83
CA GLY A 122 -25.34 4.25 14.58
C GLY A 122 -25.39 2.83 15.15
N ARG A 123 -26.55 2.18 15.17
CA ARG A 123 -26.74 0.86 15.79
C ARG A 123 -25.96 -0.25 15.08
N ALA A 124 -25.82 -0.16 13.75
CA ALA A 124 -25.07 -1.15 12.99
C ALA A 124 -23.57 -1.14 13.32
N GLU A 125 -23.02 -0.02 13.79
CA GLU A 125 -21.61 0.07 14.18
C GLU A 125 -21.32 -0.75 15.44
N ASP A 126 -22.13 -0.58 16.48
CA ASP A 126 -21.97 -1.29 17.75
C ASP A 126 -22.08 -2.81 17.54
N ASP A 127 -23.11 -3.25 16.80
CA ASP A 127 -23.32 -4.66 16.47
C ASP A 127 -22.15 -5.21 15.62
N ALA A 128 -21.66 -4.45 14.64
CA ALA A 128 -20.52 -4.83 13.82
C ALA A 128 -19.22 -4.96 14.63
N LEU A 129 -18.93 -4.00 15.53
CA LEU A 129 -17.74 -4.04 16.38
C LEU A 129 -17.81 -5.20 17.38
N ALA A 130 -18.99 -5.48 17.94
CA ALA A 130 -19.19 -6.62 18.83
C ALA A 130 -18.92 -7.96 18.11
N VAL A 131 -19.46 -8.13 16.90
CA VAL A 131 -19.23 -9.34 16.09
C VAL A 131 -17.77 -9.46 15.64
N LEU A 132 -17.13 -8.35 15.25
CA LEU A 132 -15.71 -8.34 14.88
C LEU A 132 -14.82 -8.76 16.06
N LEU A 133 -15.07 -8.22 17.26
CA LEU A 133 -14.33 -8.64 18.46
C LEU A 133 -14.56 -10.12 18.77
N GLU A 134 -15.76 -10.64 18.52
CA GLU A 134 -16.01 -12.07 18.65
C GLU A 134 -15.21 -12.89 17.62
N ALA A 135 -15.22 -12.49 16.35
CA ALA A 135 -14.44 -13.17 15.30
C ALA A 135 -12.94 -13.19 15.66
N ILE A 136 -12.42 -12.08 16.21
CA ILE A 136 -11.07 -11.96 16.75
C ILE A 136 -10.84 -12.97 17.87
N ARG A 137 -11.72 -13.03 18.88
CA ARG A 137 -11.58 -13.93 20.03
C ARG A 137 -11.68 -15.40 19.65
N ARG A 138 -12.44 -15.74 18.61
CA ARG A 138 -12.50 -17.09 18.04
C ARG A 138 -11.17 -17.50 17.39
N ARG A 139 -10.50 -16.56 16.72
CA ARG A 139 -9.21 -16.79 16.05
C ARG A 139 -8.02 -16.75 17.01
N TRP A 140 -8.05 -15.81 17.96
CA TRP A 140 -7.02 -15.60 18.99
C TRP A 140 -7.67 -15.48 20.37
N PRO A 141 -7.82 -16.60 21.09
CA PRO A 141 -8.34 -16.59 22.45
C PRO A 141 -7.53 -15.67 23.37
N GLY A 142 -8.21 -14.88 24.19
CA GLY A 142 -7.59 -13.97 25.17
C GLY A 142 -7.27 -12.56 24.63
N VAL A 143 -7.56 -12.27 23.36
CA VAL A 143 -7.51 -10.89 22.85
C VAL A 143 -8.75 -10.13 23.32
N GLU A 144 -8.53 -8.98 23.97
CA GLU A 144 -9.61 -8.22 24.60
C GLU A 144 -10.11 -7.05 23.77
N THR A 145 -9.34 -6.60 22.77
CA THR A 145 -9.67 -5.41 21.98
C THR A 145 -9.36 -5.57 20.50
N ILE A 146 -10.11 -4.87 19.66
CA ILE A 146 -9.86 -4.79 18.20
C ILE A 146 -8.49 -4.17 17.90
N PRO A 147 -8.07 -3.05 18.55
CA PRO A 147 -6.73 -2.49 18.34
C PRO A 147 -5.58 -3.46 18.63
N GLU A 148 -5.66 -4.24 19.71
CA GLU A 148 -4.63 -5.25 20.03
C GLU A 148 -4.49 -6.28 18.89
N ALA A 149 -5.63 -6.79 18.38
CA ALA A 149 -5.62 -7.71 17.25
C ALA A 149 -5.02 -7.08 15.99
N ASN A 150 -5.44 -5.85 15.69
CA ASN A 150 -4.98 -5.10 14.53
C ASN A 150 -3.46 -4.92 14.55
N ASP A 151 -2.93 -4.44 15.67
CA ASP A 151 -1.54 -3.99 15.75
C ASP A 151 -0.56 -5.14 15.98
N HIS A 152 -1.01 -6.27 16.53
CA HIS A 152 -0.10 -7.33 17.00
C HIS A 152 -0.41 -8.74 16.50
N ARG A 153 -1.58 -9.00 15.91
CA ARG A 153 -1.97 -10.36 15.49
C ARG A 153 -2.09 -10.50 13.97
N LEU A 154 -2.46 -9.43 13.27
CA LEU A 154 -2.63 -9.47 11.82
C LEU A 154 -1.28 -9.34 11.10
N PRO A 155 -0.93 -10.28 10.21
CA PRO A 155 0.34 -10.25 9.49
C PRO A 155 0.31 -9.34 8.25
N SER A 156 -0.87 -8.94 7.76
CA SER A 156 -1.01 -8.13 6.54
C SER A 156 -2.41 -7.53 6.39
N GLY A 157 -2.54 -6.57 5.46
CA GLY A 157 -3.85 -6.01 5.07
C GLY A 157 -4.80 -7.05 4.46
N ARG A 158 -4.30 -8.05 3.73
CA ARG A 158 -5.12 -9.16 3.23
C ARG A 158 -5.77 -9.92 4.39
N ALA A 159 -5.00 -10.25 5.42
CA ALA A 159 -5.53 -10.92 6.61
C ALA A 159 -6.57 -10.07 7.36
N ALA A 160 -6.45 -8.73 7.30
CA ALA A 160 -7.44 -7.81 7.85
C ALA A 160 -8.75 -7.83 7.06
N VAL A 161 -8.68 -7.85 5.73
CA VAL A 161 -9.85 -8.00 4.84
C VAL A 161 -10.56 -9.34 5.10
N GLU A 162 -9.81 -10.44 5.11
CA GLU A 162 -10.36 -11.78 5.38
C GLU A 162 -11.07 -11.85 6.74
N LEU A 163 -10.50 -11.23 7.78
CA LEU A 163 -11.13 -11.18 9.10
C LEU A 163 -12.45 -10.38 9.10
N LEU A 164 -12.55 -9.30 8.32
CA LEU A 164 -13.79 -8.53 8.18
C LEU A 164 -14.85 -9.30 7.40
N ASP A 165 -14.47 -10.03 6.35
CA ASP A 165 -15.39 -10.90 5.61
C ASP A 165 -15.91 -12.04 6.49
N ASP A 166 -15.05 -12.67 7.31
CA ASP A 166 -15.48 -13.68 8.29
C ASP A 166 -16.43 -13.11 9.34
N ALA A 167 -16.17 -11.89 9.82
CA ALA A 167 -17.05 -11.19 10.74
C ALA A 167 -18.40 -10.83 10.07
N ALA A 168 -18.40 -10.44 8.80
CA ALA A 168 -19.61 -10.16 8.04
C ALA A 168 -20.48 -11.42 7.89
N ALA A 169 -19.87 -12.55 7.54
CA ALA A 169 -20.57 -13.84 7.46
C ALA A 169 -21.14 -14.26 8.83
N LEU A 170 -20.41 -14.00 9.92
CA LEU A 170 -20.88 -14.26 11.28
C LEU A 170 -22.07 -13.37 11.68
N ALA A 171 -22.06 -12.09 11.31
CA ALA A 171 -23.16 -11.17 11.56
C ALA A 171 -24.42 -11.58 10.78
N ASP A 172 -24.28 -11.95 9.51
CA ASP A 172 -25.40 -12.39 8.67
C ASP A 172 -26.03 -13.67 9.19
N ALA A 173 -25.21 -14.64 9.61
CA ALA A 173 -25.67 -15.88 10.25
C ALA A 173 -26.48 -15.64 11.54
N ARG A 174 -26.39 -14.44 12.13
CA ARG A 174 -27.13 -14.02 13.33
C ARG A 174 -28.27 -13.07 13.05
N GLY A 175 -28.45 -12.62 11.81
CA GLY A 175 -29.46 -11.63 11.47
C GLY A 175 -29.11 -10.21 11.91
N LEU A 176 -27.82 -9.87 12.06
CA LEU A 176 -27.32 -8.57 12.54
C LEU A 176 -26.84 -7.66 11.41
#